data_AF-A0A5C4VCE1-F1
#
_entry.id   AF-A0A5C4VCE1-F1
#
_cell.length_a   1.000
_cell.length_b   1.000
_cell.length_c   1.000
_cell.angle_alpha   90.00
_cell.angle_beta   90.00
_cell.angle_gamma   90.00
#
_symmetry.space_group_name_H-M   'P 1'
#
loop_
_entity.id
_entity.type
_entity.pdbx_description
1 polymer ?
#
loop_
_entity_poly.entity_id
_entity_poly.type
_entity_poly.pdbx_seq_one_letter_code
_entity_poly.pdbx_strand_id
1 'polypeptide(L)'
;MSPIPPRVLRAADRYAGGDPATGVDTRHAFSFGPFYDPDNVRWGQLTACNEERLAPGAGFPPHRHRDVEIVSWVIEGELTHEDADGTRTVIRPGDLQRLTAGSGVQHSERNEGRRPLRFAQMWLVADRPGGPPDYEVVRGFAPDTPYTLPRTEGTLRLLRGDAALAAGDGELLHLRLTRGSGALDGERLYEGDSVRLAAGAFALRAGEEGLEALLWSLAEPADRRP
;
A
#
# COMPACT_ATOMS: atom_id res chain seq x y z
N MET A 1 -19.90 -19.45 3.66
CA MET A 1 -19.00 -19.32 2.49
C MET A 1 -17.84 -20.27 2.69
N SER A 2 -17.38 -20.97 1.64
CA SER A 2 -16.12 -21.73 1.73
C SER A 2 -14.95 -20.77 1.98
N PRO A 3 -13.95 -21.15 2.78
CA PRO A 3 -12.80 -20.28 3.05
C PRO A 3 -12.08 -19.92 1.75
N ILE A 4 -11.77 -18.63 1.57
CA ILE A 4 -10.93 -18.17 0.45
C ILE A 4 -9.50 -18.58 0.79
N PRO A 5 -8.86 -19.49 0.02
CA PRO A 5 -7.51 -19.89 0.34
C PRO A 5 -6.54 -18.70 0.21
N PRO A 6 -5.42 -18.70 0.96
CA PRO A 6 -4.35 -17.75 0.77
C PRO A 6 -3.97 -17.64 -0.70
N ARG A 7 -3.89 -16.41 -1.21
CA ARG A 7 -3.44 -16.15 -2.58
C ARG A 7 -2.18 -15.30 -2.54
N VAL A 8 -1.05 -15.90 -2.92
CA VAL A 8 0.19 -15.17 -3.16
C VAL A 8 0.14 -14.53 -4.55
N LEU A 9 0.43 -13.23 -4.59
CA LEU A 9 0.53 -12.40 -5.77
C LEU A 9 1.99 -12.03 -5.94
N ARG A 10 2.63 -12.59 -6.97
CA ARG A 10 4.07 -12.44 -7.16
C ARG A 10 4.44 -11.06 -7.64
N ALA A 11 5.55 -10.53 -7.14
CA ALA A 11 6.08 -9.23 -7.56
C ALA A 11 6.30 -9.16 -9.07
N ALA A 12 6.81 -10.25 -9.66
CA ALA A 12 7.10 -10.36 -11.08
C ALA A 12 5.85 -10.34 -11.99
N ASP A 13 4.69 -10.70 -11.43
CA ASP A 13 3.42 -10.79 -12.17
C ASP A 13 2.61 -9.48 -12.09
N ARG A 14 3.11 -8.47 -11.37
CA ARG A 14 2.46 -7.15 -11.25
C ARG A 14 2.43 -6.45 -12.61
N TYR A 15 1.33 -5.77 -12.89
CA TYR A 15 1.20 -4.98 -14.13
C TYR A 15 2.24 -3.85 -14.13
N ALA A 16 3.05 -3.80 -15.19
CA ALA A 16 4.08 -2.79 -15.36
C ALA A 16 3.49 -1.52 -15.97
N GLY A 17 3.69 -0.39 -15.32
CA GLY A 17 3.28 0.94 -15.78
C GLY A 17 4.43 1.95 -15.67
N GLY A 18 4.07 3.24 -15.71
CA GLY A 18 5.05 4.32 -15.72
C GLY A 18 5.59 4.64 -17.11
N ASP A 19 6.64 5.46 -17.14
CA ASP A 19 7.34 5.85 -18.35
C ASP A 19 8.86 5.88 -18.07
N PRO A 20 9.61 4.88 -18.55
CA PRO A 20 11.06 4.82 -18.39
C PRO A 20 11.78 6.05 -18.94
N ALA A 21 11.23 6.74 -19.96
CA ALA A 21 11.85 7.95 -20.52
C ALA A 21 11.81 9.14 -19.56
N THR A 22 10.85 9.15 -18.63
CA THR A 22 10.75 10.15 -17.55
C THR A 22 11.31 9.63 -16.21
N GLY A 23 11.84 8.41 -16.19
CA GLY A 23 12.43 7.80 -14.99
C GLY A 23 11.41 7.26 -13.99
N VAL A 24 10.20 6.94 -14.44
CA VAL A 24 9.10 6.38 -13.64
C VAL A 24 8.90 4.91 -14.00
N ASP A 25 9.08 3.99 -13.06
CA ASP A 25 8.69 2.57 -13.17
C ASP A 25 7.69 2.24 -12.06
N THR A 26 6.49 1.79 -12.45
CA THR A 26 5.41 1.47 -11.54
C THR A 26 5.00 0.00 -11.67
N ARG A 27 4.71 -0.67 -10.56
CA ARG A 27 4.24 -2.07 -10.51
C ARG A 27 2.93 -2.20 -9.73
N HIS A 28 1.83 -2.45 -10.43
CA HIS A 28 0.49 -2.47 -9.85
C HIS A 28 0.06 -3.89 -9.41
N ALA A 29 -0.41 -4.03 -8.16
CA ALA A 29 -1.02 -5.28 -7.66
C ALA A 29 -2.50 -5.46 -8.05
N PHE A 30 -3.15 -4.39 -8.48
CA PHE A 30 -4.57 -4.33 -8.82
C PHE A 30 -4.71 -3.73 -10.23
N SER A 31 -5.91 -3.83 -10.78
CA SER A 31 -6.30 -3.09 -11.98
C SER A 31 -6.06 -1.59 -11.76
N PHE A 32 -5.28 -0.97 -12.65
CA PHE A 32 -4.85 0.42 -12.51
C PHE A 32 -4.57 1.03 -13.89
N GLY A 33 -5.10 2.24 -14.11
CA GLY A 33 -4.95 2.95 -15.38
C GLY A 33 -5.42 2.10 -16.58
N PRO A 34 -4.57 1.84 -17.59
CA PRO A 34 -4.95 1.07 -18.78
C PRO A 34 -5.00 -0.45 -18.55
N PHE A 35 -4.47 -0.97 -17.43
CA PHE A 35 -4.47 -2.39 -17.12
C PHE A 35 -5.74 -2.76 -16.36
N TYR A 36 -6.53 -3.66 -16.93
CA TYR A 36 -7.81 -4.07 -16.38
C TYR A 36 -7.93 -5.59 -16.31
N ASP A 37 -8.09 -6.08 -15.08
CA ASP A 37 -8.50 -7.43 -14.72
C ASP A 37 -9.76 -7.32 -13.83
N PRO A 38 -10.93 -7.77 -14.30
CA PRO A 38 -12.19 -7.65 -13.55
C PRO A 38 -12.15 -8.40 -12.21
N ASP A 39 -11.31 -9.44 -12.09
CA ASP A 39 -11.18 -10.24 -10.87
C ASP A 39 -10.15 -9.64 -9.89
N ASN A 40 -9.52 -8.52 -10.24
CA ASN A 40 -8.44 -7.90 -9.47
C ASN A 40 -8.60 -6.38 -9.28
N VAL A 41 -9.83 -5.91 -9.13
CA VAL A 41 -10.14 -4.47 -8.94
C VAL A 41 -10.02 -4.00 -7.49
N ARG A 42 -10.23 -4.88 -6.50
CA ARG A 42 -10.15 -4.53 -5.07
C ARG A 42 -9.99 -5.75 -4.16
N TRP A 43 -9.59 -5.49 -2.92
CA TRP A 43 -9.62 -6.43 -1.79
C TRP A 43 -10.11 -5.68 -0.56
N GLY A 44 -11.35 -5.89 -0.13
CA GLY A 44 -12.01 -4.98 0.81
C GLY A 44 -12.09 -3.57 0.23
N GLN A 45 -11.63 -2.59 1.01
CA GLN A 45 -11.51 -1.19 0.58
C GLN A 45 -10.22 -0.89 -0.20
N LEU A 46 -9.22 -1.78 -0.15
CA LEU A 46 -7.94 -1.60 -0.83
C LEU A 46 -8.11 -1.80 -2.34
N THR A 47 -7.76 -0.77 -3.12
CA THR A 47 -7.90 -0.74 -4.59
C THR A 47 -6.57 -0.56 -5.31
N ALA A 48 -5.52 -0.11 -4.61
CA ALA A 48 -4.17 -0.08 -5.13
C ALA A 48 -3.17 -0.51 -4.06
N CYS A 49 -2.09 -1.16 -4.49
CA CYS A 49 -0.90 -1.42 -3.70
C CYS A 49 0.26 -1.48 -4.68
N ASN A 50 0.64 -0.29 -5.15
CA ASN A 50 1.64 -0.11 -6.17
C ASN A 50 3.03 -0.08 -5.54
N GLU A 51 4.03 -0.55 -6.27
CA GLU A 51 5.42 -0.18 -6.02
C GLU A 51 5.84 0.85 -7.05
N GLU A 52 6.38 1.95 -6.57
CA GLU A 52 6.83 3.08 -7.37
C GLU A 52 8.34 3.18 -7.27
N ARG A 53 9.02 3.25 -8.42
CA ARG A 53 10.48 3.43 -8.53
C ARG A 53 10.76 4.65 -9.38
N LEU A 54 11.37 5.66 -8.77
CA LEU A 54 11.61 6.97 -9.39
C LEU A 54 13.11 7.28 -9.45
N ALA A 55 13.61 7.57 -10.64
CA ALA A 55 14.94 8.14 -10.83
C ALA A 55 15.06 9.54 -10.18
N PRO A 56 16.27 10.04 -9.87
CA PRO A 56 16.45 11.42 -9.43
C PRO A 56 15.80 12.42 -10.40
N GLY A 57 14.97 13.32 -9.88
CA GLY A 57 14.21 14.32 -10.64
C GLY A 57 12.87 13.83 -11.23
N ALA A 58 12.64 12.51 -11.26
CA ALA A 58 11.39 11.91 -11.73
C ALA A 58 10.27 12.05 -10.70
N GLY A 59 9.02 11.90 -11.15
CA GLY A 59 7.86 11.94 -10.27
C GLY A 59 6.55 12.10 -11.02
N PHE A 60 5.49 12.21 -10.24
CA PHE A 60 4.13 12.41 -10.70
C PHE A 60 3.83 13.92 -10.68
N PRO A 61 3.47 14.51 -11.84
CA PRO A 61 3.10 15.92 -11.92
C PRO A 61 1.83 16.20 -11.10
N PRO A 62 1.47 17.48 -10.89
CA PRO A 62 0.23 17.83 -10.18
C PRO A 62 -1.00 17.10 -10.74
N HIS A 63 -1.65 16.32 -9.89
CA HIS A 63 -2.83 15.52 -10.22
C HIS A 63 -3.83 15.53 -9.07
N ARG A 64 -5.05 15.03 -9.32
CA ARG A 64 -6.18 15.13 -8.38
C ARG A 64 -6.69 13.77 -7.94
N HIS A 65 -7.08 13.72 -6.68
CA HIS A 65 -7.77 12.58 -6.08
C HIS A 65 -9.05 13.03 -5.39
N ARG A 66 -9.99 12.10 -5.21
CA ARG A 66 -11.25 12.30 -4.49
C ARG A 66 -11.70 10.99 -3.85
N ASP A 67 -12.31 11.08 -2.68
CA ASP A 67 -12.95 9.95 -1.97
C ASP A 67 -12.04 8.73 -1.70
N VAL A 68 -10.72 8.96 -1.61
CA VAL A 68 -9.71 7.94 -1.31
C VAL A 68 -8.80 8.37 -0.17
N GLU A 69 -8.37 7.38 0.62
CA GLU A 69 -7.23 7.46 1.52
C GLU A 69 -5.99 6.94 0.78
N ILE A 70 -4.96 7.77 0.66
CA ILE A 70 -3.70 7.42 0.00
C ILE A 70 -2.63 7.29 1.06
N VAL A 71 -1.96 6.14 1.09
CA VAL A 71 -0.90 5.85 2.06
C VAL A 71 0.38 5.51 1.32
N SER A 72 1.45 6.25 1.63
CA SER A 72 2.78 6.04 1.07
C SER A 72 3.74 5.54 2.14
N TRP A 73 4.43 4.44 1.85
CA TRP A 73 5.51 3.88 2.68
C TRP A 73 6.82 3.93 1.89
N VAL A 74 7.73 4.81 2.29
CA VAL A 74 9.03 4.93 1.63
C VAL A 74 9.91 3.75 2.03
N ILE A 75 10.39 3.01 1.03
CA ILE A 75 11.30 1.89 1.20
C ILE A 75 12.73 2.44 1.10
N GLU A 76 13.07 3.14 0.01
CA GLU A 76 14.40 3.70 -0.27
C GLU A 76 14.31 5.11 -0.84
N GLY A 77 15.36 5.92 -0.65
CA GLY A 77 15.39 7.30 -1.15
C GLY A 77 14.56 8.26 -0.30
N GLU A 78 14.03 9.32 -0.90
CA GLU A 78 13.20 10.32 -0.23
C GLU A 78 12.07 10.77 -1.17
N LEU A 79 10.82 10.70 -0.71
CA LEU A 79 9.66 11.18 -1.45
C LEU A 79 9.37 12.63 -1.06
N THR A 80 9.28 13.53 -2.04
CA THR A 80 8.81 14.91 -1.83
C THR A 80 7.36 15.00 -2.25
N HIS A 81 6.49 15.27 -1.29
CA HIS A 81 5.09 15.62 -1.52
C HIS A 81 4.93 17.14 -1.56
N GLU A 82 4.16 17.67 -2.50
CA GLU A 82 3.78 19.09 -2.56
C GLU A 82 2.27 19.20 -2.75
N ASP A 83 1.61 19.95 -1.86
CA ASP A 83 0.16 20.22 -1.96
C ASP A 83 -0.14 21.39 -2.92
N ALA A 84 -1.43 21.68 -3.12
CA ALA A 84 -1.89 22.75 -4.00
C ALA A 84 -1.45 24.17 -3.57
N ASP A 85 -1.15 24.36 -2.28
CA ASP A 85 -0.72 25.63 -1.71
C ASP A 85 0.82 25.79 -1.76
N GLY A 86 1.53 24.79 -2.28
CA GLY A 86 2.99 24.77 -2.39
C GLY A 86 3.68 24.31 -1.10
N THR A 87 2.95 23.74 -0.13
CA THR A 87 3.56 23.18 1.08
C THR A 87 4.27 21.89 0.72
N ARG A 88 5.57 21.86 1.00
CA ARG A 88 6.44 20.74 0.66
C ARG A 88 6.81 19.92 1.89
N THR A 89 6.62 18.61 1.79
CA THR A 89 6.98 17.65 2.84
C THR A 89 7.87 16.57 2.26
N VAL A 90 8.99 16.27 2.94
CA VAL A 90 9.86 15.13 2.61
C VAL A 90 9.50 13.95 3.51
N ILE A 91 9.29 12.78 2.91
CA ILE A 91 8.99 11.50 3.55
C ILE A 91 10.22 10.59 3.34
N ARG A 92 10.71 9.97 4.42
CA ARG A 92 11.92 9.14 4.43
C ARG A 92 11.61 7.69 4.75
N PRO A 93 12.55 6.75 4.53
CA PRO A 93 12.36 5.36 4.93
C PRO A 93 12.00 5.25 6.41
N GLY A 94 10.93 4.51 6.70
CA GLY A 94 10.36 4.39 8.04
C GLY A 94 9.27 5.41 8.39
N ASP A 95 9.06 6.44 7.56
CA ASP A 95 7.94 7.36 7.71
C ASP A 95 6.70 6.82 6.98
N LEU A 96 5.54 6.98 7.61
CA LEU A 96 4.24 6.71 7.01
C LEU A 96 3.58 8.04 6.63
N GLN A 97 3.23 8.21 5.37
CA GLN A 97 2.46 9.36 4.91
C GLN A 97 1.03 8.93 4.59
N ARG A 98 0.05 9.71 5.05
CA ARG A 98 -1.36 9.59 4.68
C ARG A 98 -1.84 10.90 4.06
N LEU A 99 -2.58 10.78 2.97
CA LEU A 99 -3.38 11.84 2.38
C LEU A 99 -4.84 11.37 2.27
N THR A 100 -5.72 12.00 3.02
CA THR A 100 -7.16 11.91 2.81
C THR A 100 -7.55 12.88 1.69
N ALA A 101 -8.01 12.37 0.55
CA ALA A 101 -8.41 13.22 -0.56
C ALA A 101 -9.73 13.95 -0.32
N GLY A 102 -10.64 13.33 0.42
CA GLY A 102 -11.97 13.86 0.72
C GLY A 102 -12.73 14.36 -0.51
N SER A 103 -13.28 15.57 -0.41
CA SER A 103 -14.04 16.22 -1.49
C SER A 103 -13.21 16.57 -2.73
N GLY A 104 -11.88 16.52 -2.61
CA GLY A 104 -10.93 16.71 -3.69
C GLY A 104 -9.64 17.34 -3.19
N VAL A 105 -8.50 16.78 -3.57
CA VAL A 105 -7.18 17.36 -3.33
C VAL A 105 -6.35 17.34 -4.61
N GLN A 106 -5.52 18.36 -4.82
CA GLN A 106 -4.48 18.35 -5.84
C GLN A 106 -3.12 18.30 -5.14
N HIS A 107 -2.22 17.46 -5.65
CA HIS A 107 -0.87 17.32 -5.12
C HIS A 107 0.09 16.80 -6.20
N SER A 108 1.38 16.82 -5.89
CA SER A 108 2.44 16.18 -6.68
C SER A 108 3.41 15.41 -5.80
N GLU A 109 4.07 14.42 -6.37
CA GLU A 109 4.94 13.48 -5.67
C GLU A 109 6.19 13.22 -6.49
N ARG A 110 7.36 13.65 -5.99
CA ARG A 110 8.60 13.67 -6.77
C ARG A 110 9.79 13.14 -5.99
N ASN A 111 10.73 12.55 -6.71
CA ASN A 111 12.07 12.30 -6.21
C ASN A 111 12.95 13.53 -6.45
N GLU A 112 13.03 14.43 -5.49
CA GLU A 112 13.97 15.57 -5.55
C GLU A 112 15.33 15.25 -4.92
N GLY A 113 15.52 14.01 -4.47
CA GLY A 113 16.78 13.50 -3.96
C GLY A 113 17.77 13.17 -5.07
N ARG A 114 19.00 12.86 -4.66
CA ARG A 114 20.09 12.44 -5.56
C ARG A 114 20.16 10.94 -5.81
N ARG A 115 19.39 10.15 -5.06
CA ARG A 115 19.37 8.67 -5.14
C ARG A 115 18.03 8.22 -5.71
N PRO A 116 17.96 7.03 -6.33
CA PRO A 116 16.69 6.42 -6.67
C PRO A 116 15.75 6.35 -5.46
N LEU A 117 14.47 6.60 -5.69
CA LEU A 117 13.39 6.50 -4.72
C LEU A 117 12.60 5.23 -5.03
N ARG A 118 12.25 4.49 -3.98
CA ARG A 118 11.33 3.37 -4.04
C ARG A 118 10.34 3.45 -2.89
N PHE A 119 9.06 3.34 -3.18
CA PHE A 119 8.02 3.34 -2.15
C PHE A 119 6.84 2.46 -2.56
N ALA A 120 6.05 2.04 -1.57
CA ALA A 120 4.76 1.43 -1.80
C ALA A 120 3.68 2.50 -1.63
N GLN A 121 2.73 2.56 -2.57
CA GLN A 121 1.57 3.44 -2.47
C GLN A 121 0.28 2.62 -2.48
N MET A 122 -0.55 2.82 -1.45
CA MET A 122 -1.79 2.08 -1.23
C MET A 122 -2.97 3.02 -1.22
N TRP A 123 -4.04 2.65 -1.93
CA TRP A 123 -5.26 3.46 -1.99
C TRP A 123 -6.42 2.67 -1.42
N LEU A 124 -7.16 3.29 -0.49
CA LEU A 124 -8.37 2.73 0.08
C LEU A 124 -9.56 3.65 -0.25
N VAL A 125 -10.66 3.05 -0.70
CA VAL A 125 -11.91 3.78 -0.98
C VAL A 125 -12.56 4.16 0.34
N ALA A 126 -12.88 5.44 0.50
CA ALA A 126 -13.54 5.95 1.70
C ALA A 126 -14.96 5.38 1.86
N ASP A 127 -15.40 5.15 3.10
CA ASP A 127 -16.76 4.66 3.41
C ASP A 127 -17.86 5.65 3.03
N ARG A 128 -17.51 6.94 3.00
CA ARG A 128 -18.42 8.03 2.67
C ARG A 128 -17.74 9.00 1.71
N PRO A 129 -18.45 9.48 0.68
CA PRO A 129 -17.92 10.50 -0.22
C PRO A 129 -17.84 11.87 0.47
N GLY A 130 -17.06 12.79 -0.10
CA GLY A 130 -16.99 14.20 0.33
C GLY A 130 -16.01 14.43 1.46
N GLY A 131 -16.32 15.33 2.42
CA GLY A 131 -15.48 15.64 3.60
C GLY A 131 -14.22 16.48 3.29
N PRO A 132 -13.59 17.08 4.32
CA PRO A 132 -12.37 17.86 4.13
C PRO A 132 -11.20 16.93 3.74
N PRO A 133 -10.28 17.40 2.88
CA PRO A 133 -8.96 16.80 2.76
C PRO A 133 -8.19 16.90 4.07
N ASP A 134 -7.27 15.98 4.30
CA ASP A 134 -6.41 15.96 5.49
C ASP A 134 -5.08 15.26 5.16
N TYR A 135 -4.00 15.66 5.82
CA TYR A 135 -2.65 15.18 5.51
C TYR A 135 -1.83 14.95 6.78
N GLU A 136 -1.12 13.83 6.82
CA GLU A 136 -0.29 13.46 7.96
C GLU A 136 0.99 12.74 7.53
N VAL A 137 2.07 12.98 8.27
CA VAL A 137 3.26 12.12 8.24
C VAL A 137 3.60 11.66 9.64
N VAL A 138 3.48 10.36 9.88
CA VAL A 138 3.94 9.71 11.11
C VAL A 138 5.42 9.40 10.95
N ARG A 139 6.25 10.08 11.74
CA ARG A 139 7.71 9.93 11.70
C ARG A 139 8.15 8.69 12.45
N GLY A 140 8.98 7.86 11.82
CA GLY A 140 9.50 6.63 12.43
C GLY A 140 8.39 5.70 12.92
N PHE A 141 7.46 5.34 12.03
CA PHE A 141 6.33 4.48 12.34
C PHE A 141 6.81 3.15 12.93
N ALA A 142 6.40 2.87 14.17
CA ALA A 142 6.93 1.75 14.93
C ALA A 142 6.26 0.43 14.49
N PRO A 143 7.02 -0.68 14.46
CA PRO A 143 6.46 -2.01 14.26
C PRO A 143 5.31 -2.31 15.23
N ASP A 144 4.35 -3.11 14.76
CA ASP A 144 3.17 -3.59 15.49
C ASP A 144 2.21 -2.51 16.02
N THR A 145 2.53 -1.22 15.81
CA THR A 145 1.63 -0.12 16.14
C THR A 145 0.50 -0.07 15.10
N PRO A 146 -0.77 -0.17 15.51
CA PRO A 146 -1.88 -0.02 14.57
C PRO A 146 -2.03 1.44 14.14
N TYR A 147 -2.24 1.65 12.84
CA TYR A 147 -2.59 2.93 12.26
C TYR A 147 -3.94 2.82 11.56
N THR A 148 -4.98 3.36 12.18
CA THR A 148 -6.34 3.36 11.64
C THR A 148 -6.56 4.57 10.76
N LEU A 149 -7.06 4.33 9.55
CA LEU A 149 -7.38 5.40 8.61
C LEU A 149 -8.69 6.09 9.01
N PRO A 150 -8.80 7.43 8.87
CA PRO A 150 -9.92 8.18 9.42
C PRO A 150 -11.25 7.99 8.69
N ARG A 151 -11.24 7.43 7.47
CA ARG A 151 -12.43 7.35 6.60
C ARG A 151 -12.66 5.98 5.99
N THR A 152 -12.02 4.97 6.56
CA THR A 152 -12.15 3.58 6.16
C THR A 152 -12.13 2.73 7.43
N GLU A 153 -12.54 1.47 7.33
CA GLU A 153 -12.34 0.49 8.40
C GLU A 153 -10.92 -0.13 8.36
N GLY A 154 -10.08 0.33 7.43
CA GLY A 154 -8.72 -0.14 7.24
C GLY A 154 -7.77 0.26 8.36
N THR A 155 -7.03 -0.72 8.87
CA THR A 155 -5.91 -0.52 9.81
C THR A 155 -4.63 -1.08 9.22
N LEU A 156 -3.56 -0.30 9.22
CA LEU A 156 -2.21 -0.71 8.82
C LEU A 156 -1.37 -1.07 10.03
N ARG A 157 -0.53 -2.10 9.88
CA ARG A 157 0.59 -2.41 10.78
C ARG A 157 1.87 -2.65 9.97
N LEU A 158 3.00 -2.24 10.53
CA LEU A 158 4.31 -2.65 10.07
C LEU A 158 4.76 -3.89 10.84
N LEU A 159 5.08 -4.97 10.13
CA LEU A 159 5.61 -6.19 10.70
C LEU A 159 7.12 -6.29 10.44
N ARG A 160 7.87 -6.76 11.44
CA ARG A 160 9.28 -7.12 11.30
C ARG A 160 9.54 -8.46 11.97
N GLY A 161 10.07 -9.43 11.20
CA GLY A 161 10.33 -10.77 11.70
C GLY A 161 9.11 -11.69 11.64
N ASP A 162 9.10 -12.70 12.52
CA ASP A 162 8.03 -13.67 12.65
C ASP A 162 6.73 -13.04 13.17
N ALA A 163 5.59 -13.47 12.65
CA ALA A 163 4.29 -13.02 13.11
C ALA A 163 3.23 -14.13 13.02
N ALA A 164 2.32 -14.17 14.00
CA ALA A 164 1.08 -14.91 13.88
C ALA A 164 0.00 -13.97 13.32
N LEU A 165 -0.61 -14.38 12.21
CA LEU A 165 -1.68 -13.63 11.54
C LEU A 165 -3.00 -14.37 11.78
N ALA A 166 -4.06 -13.63 12.05
CA ALA A 166 -5.40 -14.19 12.14
C ALA A 166 -6.38 -13.24 11.46
N ALA A 167 -7.23 -13.78 10.60
CA ALA A 167 -8.38 -13.07 10.05
C ALA A 167 -9.64 -13.73 10.61
N GLY A 168 -10.48 -12.95 11.28
CA GLY A 168 -11.81 -13.39 11.72
C GLY A 168 -12.79 -13.56 10.55
N ASP A 169 -14.02 -13.95 10.89
CA ASP A 169 -15.12 -14.00 9.92
C ASP A 169 -15.43 -12.59 9.40
N GLY A 170 -15.39 -12.42 8.07
CA GLY A 170 -15.61 -11.12 7.40
C GLY A 170 -14.41 -10.16 7.44
N GLU A 171 -13.30 -10.56 8.08
CA GLU A 171 -12.03 -9.82 8.04
C GLU A 171 -11.19 -10.26 6.85
N LEU A 172 -10.60 -9.28 6.17
CA LEU A 172 -9.68 -9.47 5.06
C LEU A 172 -8.30 -8.93 5.45
N LEU A 173 -7.25 -9.72 5.28
CA LEU A 173 -5.88 -9.24 5.42
C LEU A 173 -5.21 -9.09 4.05
N HIS A 174 -4.38 -8.07 3.92
CA HIS A 174 -3.46 -7.93 2.79
C HIS A 174 -2.05 -7.66 3.30
N LEU A 175 -1.17 -8.65 3.12
CA LEU A 175 0.26 -8.57 3.42
C LEU A 175 1.01 -8.09 2.18
N ARG A 176 1.97 -7.18 2.33
CA ARG A 176 2.93 -6.79 1.28
C ARG A 176 4.34 -6.80 1.86
N LEU A 177 5.22 -7.64 1.32
CA LEU A 177 6.63 -7.63 1.69
C LEU A 177 7.33 -6.43 1.04
N THR A 178 7.99 -5.63 1.88
CA THR A 178 8.75 -4.43 1.47
C THR A 178 10.25 -4.68 1.48
N ARG A 179 10.74 -5.58 2.35
CA ARG A 179 12.15 -5.98 2.43
C ARG A 179 12.31 -7.44 2.84
N GLY A 180 13.39 -8.05 2.36
CA GLY A 180 13.82 -9.39 2.78
C GLY A 180 12.96 -10.51 2.19
N SER A 181 12.91 -11.63 2.88
CA SER A 181 12.17 -12.82 2.45
C SER A 181 11.60 -13.59 3.65
N GLY A 182 10.66 -14.49 3.39
CA GLY A 182 10.07 -15.32 4.43
C GLY A 182 9.20 -16.41 3.86
N ALA A 183 8.35 -16.99 4.71
CA ALA A 183 7.32 -17.93 4.29
C ALA A 183 6.03 -17.73 5.08
N LEU A 184 4.89 -17.89 4.41
CA LEU A 184 3.58 -17.96 5.03
C LEU A 184 3.10 -19.42 4.94
N ASP A 185 2.92 -20.07 6.08
CA ASP A 185 2.52 -21.50 6.17
C ASP A 185 3.36 -22.42 5.27
N GLY A 186 4.65 -22.11 5.12
CA GLY A 186 5.60 -22.86 4.30
C GLY A 186 5.70 -22.40 2.84
N GLU A 187 4.78 -21.57 2.33
CA GLU A 187 4.92 -20.97 1.00
C GLU A 187 5.90 -19.80 1.05
N ARG A 188 6.97 -19.86 0.25
CA ARG A 188 8.00 -18.81 0.21
C ARG A 188 7.47 -17.51 -0.36
N LEU A 189 7.88 -16.41 0.26
CA LEU A 189 7.58 -15.04 -0.11
C LEU A 189 8.87 -14.25 -0.30
N TYR A 190 8.89 -13.41 -1.32
CA TYR A 190 10.00 -12.54 -1.62
C TYR A 190 9.58 -11.07 -1.57
N GLU A 191 10.59 -10.19 -1.55
CA GLU A 191 10.37 -8.77 -1.63
C GLU A 191 9.46 -8.41 -2.81
N GLY A 192 8.42 -7.63 -2.53
CA GLY A 192 7.42 -7.23 -3.52
C GLY A 192 6.19 -8.14 -3.63
N ASP A 193 6.26 -9.36 -3.12
CA ASP A 193 5.11 -10.26 -3.08
C ASP A 193 4.03 -9.70 -2.16
N SER A 194 2.78 -9.94 -2.54
CA SER A 194 1.61 -9.67 -1.71
C SER A 194 0.86 -10.95 -1.42
N VAL A 195 0.17 -11.00 -0.28
CA VAL A 195 -0.69 -12.12 0.07
C VAL A 195 -2.05 -11.61 0.52
N ARG A 196 -3.12 -12.20 -0.04
CA ARG A 196 -4.50 -11.96 0.39
C ARG A 196 -4.95 -13.13 1.25
N LEU A 197 -5.43 -12.83 2.45
CA LEU A 197 -5.85 -13.81 3.44
C LEU A 197 -7.26 -13.46 3.94
N ALA A 198 -8.08 -14.48 4.16
CA ALA A 198 -9.39 -14.34 4.78
C ALA A 198 -9.66 -15.58 5.64
N ALA A 199 -10.43 -15.41 6.73
CA ALA A 199 -10.91 -16.46 7.62
C ALA A 199 -9.88 -17.57 7.94
N GLY A 200 -9.05 -17.36 8.95
CA GLY A 200 -8.08 -18.37 9.37
C GLY A 200 -6.94 -17.82 10.24
N ALA A 201 -6.05 -18.72 10.64
CA ALA A 201 -4.80 -18.40 11.32
C ALA A 201 -3.62 -18.86 10.45
N PHE A 202 -2.61 -17.99 10.33
CA PHE A 202 -1.47 -18.18 9.44
C PHE A 202 -0.18 -17.83 10.19
N ALA A 203 0.90 -18.54 9.90
CA ALA A 203 2.22 -18.29 10.47
C ALA A 203 3.13 -17.66 9.42
N LEU A 204 3.51 -16.40 9.64
CA LEU A 204 4.56 -15.72 8.89
C LEU A 204 5.90 -15.98 9.58
N ARG A 205 6.86 -16.53 8.84
CA ARG A 205 8.22 -16.79 9.29
C ARG A 205 9.20 -15.97 8.47
N ALA A 206 10.06 -15.21 9.14
CA ALA A 206 11.12 -14.47 8.47
C ALA A 206 12.23 -15.42 8.00
N GLY A 207 12.82 -15.10 6.85
CA GLY A 207 14.05 -15.73 6.38
C GLY A 207 15.27 -15.25 7.17
N GLU A 208 16.45 -15.78 6.82
CA GLU A 208 17.71 -15.49 7.53
C GLU A 208 18.08 -14.00 7.52
N GLU A 209 17.79 -13.30 6.42
CA GLU A 209 18.06 -11.85 6.29
C GLU A 209 16.97 -10.97 6.94
N GLY A 210 15.97 -11.59 7.57
CA GLY A 210 14.80 -10.91 8.11
C GLY A 210 13.73 -10.62 7.06
N LEU A 211 12.63 -10.04 7.54
CA LEU A 211 11.47 -9.67 6.76
C LEU A 211 10.91 -8.35 7.30
N GLU A 212 10.53 -7.45 6.38
CA GLU A 212 9.65 -6.32 6.67
C GLU A 212 8.41 -6.41 5.76
N ALA A 213 7.23 -6.25 6.35
CA ALA A 213 5.98 -6.26 5.60
C ALA A 213 4.96 -5.27 6.15
N LEU A 214 4.13 -4.76 5.24
CA LEU A 214 2.93 -3.99 5.55
C LEU A 214 1.74 -4.95 5.62
N LEU A 215 1.03 -4.94 6.74
CA LEU A 215 -0.19 -5.73 6.94
C LEU A 215 -1.39 -4.79 7.05
N TRP A 216 -2.30 -4.90 6.10
CA TRP A 216 -3.62 -4.30 6.18
C TRP A 216 -4.61 -5.28 6.81
N SER A 217 -5.35 -4.84 7.82
CA SER A 217 -6.62 -5.43 8.25
C SER A 217 -7.75 -4.59 7.67
N LEU A 218 -8.69 -5.24 6.99
CA LEU A 218 -9.77 -4.62 6.21
C LEU A 218 -11.08 -5.37 6.50
N ALA A 219 -12.21 -4.70 6.28
CA ALA A 219 -13.52 -5.34 6.29
C ALA A 219 -13.95 -5.78 4.88
N GLU A 220 -14.73 -6.86 4.80
CA GLU A 220 -15.52 -7.13 3.60
C GLU A 220 -16.51 -5.97 3.35
N PRO A 221 -16.71 -5.52 2.10
CA PRO A 221 -17.70 -4.49 1.80
C PRO A 221 -19.09 -4.98 2.21
N ALA A 222 -19.85 -4.13 2.90
CA ALA A 222 -21.22 -4.44 3.36
C ALA A 222 -22.18 -4.88 2.23
N ASP A 223 -21.87 -4.50 0.98
CA ASP A 223 -22.63 -4.82 -0.25
C ASP A 223 -22.53 -6.28 -0.74
N ARG A 224 -22.06 -7.20 0.11
CA ARG A 224 -22.13 -8.65 -0.13
C ARG A 224 -23.21 -9.37 0.70
N ARG A 225 -24.12 -8.65 1.38
CA ARG A 225 -25.34 -9.30 1.87
C ARG A 225 -26.30 -9.53 0.69
N PRO A 226 -26.76 -10.77 0.46
CA PRO A 226 -27.73 -11.06 -0.61
C PRO A 226 -29.04 -10.30 -0.42
#